data_AF-A0A6V8CLP2-F1
#
_entry.id   AF-A0A6V8CLP2-F1
#
_cell.length_a   1.000
_cell.length_b   1.000
_cell.length_c   1.000
_cell.angle_alpha   90.00
_cell.angle_beta   90.00
_cell.angle_gamma   90.00
#
_symmetry.space_group_name_H-M   'P 1'
#
loop_
_entity.id
_entity.type
_entity.pdbx_description
1 polymer ?
#
loop_
_entity_poly.entity_id
_entity_poly.type
_entity_poly.pdbx_seq_one_letter_code
_entity_poly.pdbx_strand_id
1 'polypeptide(L)' 'MALSKQTLDHLCDAESHIRAAIKSAAVNEKPMVVKQLADLLHGLEQCKKFDEIMDMLDNREPGSNGMFGSFFNDDDE' A
#
# COMPACT_ATOMS: atom_id res chain seq x y z
N MET A 1 -2.51 -13.26 -7.81
CA MET A 1 -2.05 -12.77 -9.13
C MET A 1 -1.84 -11.27 -9.02
N ALA A 2 -0.71 -10.76 -9.51
CA ALA A 2 -0.49 -9.33 -9.67
C ALA A 2 -1.66 -8.59 -10.37
N LEU A 3 -1.99 -7.39 -9.90
CA LEU A 3 -2.90 -6.42 -10.49
C LEU A 3 -2.68 -6.33 -12.00
N SER A 4 -3.77 -6.30 -12.76
CA SER A 4 -3.65 -6.11 -14.21
C SER A 4 -2.90 -4.81 -14.50
N LYS A 5 -2.04 -4.81 -15.52
CA LYS A 5 -1.26 -3.63 -15.89
C LYS A 5 -2.14 -2.39 -16.09
N GLN A 6 -3.31 -2.57 -16.71
CA GLN A 6 -4.27 -1.50 -16.92
C GLN A 6 -4.81 -0.93 -15.59
N THR A 7 -5.11 -1.80 -14.62
CA THR A 7 -5.55 -1.37 -13.27
C THR A 7 -4.43 -0.63 -12.54
N LEU A 8 -3.20 -1.12 -12.62
CA LEU A 8 -2.03 -0.51 -11.98
C LEU A 8 -1.72 0.88 -12.57
N ASP A 9 -1.77 1.01 -13.89
CA ASP A 9 -1.57 2.29 -14.58
C ASP A 9 -2.62 3.32 -14.13
N HIS A 10 -3.90 2.94 -14.11
CA HIS A 10 -4.98 3.82 -13.60
C HIS A 10 -4.81 4.19 -12.12
N LEU A 11 -4.32 3.28 -11.29
CA LEU A 11 -4.00 3.55 -9.88
C LEU A 11 -2.85 4.56 -9.74
N CYS A 12 -1.80 4.44 -10.54
CA CYS A 12 -0.67 5.37 -10.56
C CYS A 12 -1.09 6.78 -11.02
N ASP A 13 -1.97 6.87 -12.02
CA ASP A 13 -2.54 8.14 -12.46
C ASP A 13 -3.39 8.78 -11.36
N ALA A 14 -4.25 7.99 -10.70
CA ALA A 14 -5.07 8.45 -9.59
C ALA A 14 -4.23 8.96 -8.42
N GLU A 15 -3.16 8.27 -8.03
CA GLU A 15 -2.21 8.72 -7.00
C GLU A 15 -1.59 10.07 -7.36
N SER A 16 -1.19 10.25 -8.62
CA SER A 16 -0.60 11.50 -9.11
C SER A 16 -1.59 12.65 -9.01
N HIS A 17 -2.85 12.42 -9.38
CA HIS A 17 -3.92 13.40 -9.24
C HIS A 17 -4.24 13.73 -7.78
N ILE A 18 -4.28 12.74 -6.89
CA ILE A 18 -4.52 12.98 -5.46
C ILE A 18 -3.36 13.75 -4.82
N ARG A 19 -2.09 13.46 -5.16
CA ARG A 19 -0.94 14.25 -4.68
C ARG A 19 -1.04 15.72 -5.13
N ALA A 20 -1.45 15.96 -6.38
CA ALA A 20 -1.70 17.32 -6.87
C ALA A 20 -2.86 18.00 -6.12
N ALA A 21 -3.94 17.26 -5.84
CA ALA A 21 -5.07 17.75 -5.05
C ALA A 21 -4.66 18.11 -3.62
N ILE A 22 -3.86 17.28 -2.94
CA ILE A 22 -3.30 17.56 -1.61
C ILE A 22 -2.47 18.84 -1.63
N LYS A 23 -1.60 19.01 -2.64
CA LYS A 23 -0.79 20.23 -2.78
C LYS A 23 -1.67 21.48 -2.89
N SER A 24 -2.75 21.42 -3.67
CA SER A 24 -3.70 22.53 -3.80
C SER A 24 -4.48 22.77 -2.51
N ALA A 25 -5.00 21.70 -1.89
CA ALA A 25 -5.78 21.76 -0.66
C ALA A 25 -4.96 22.27 0.54
N ALA A 26 -3.67 21.98 0.60
CA ALA A 26 -2.78 22.43 1.67
C ALA A 26 -2.66 23.97 1.76
N VAL A 27 -2.90 24.69 0.66
CA VAL A 27 -2.84 26.16 0.61
C VAL A 27 -4.22 26.79 0.73
N ASN A 28 -5.25 26.14 0.18
CA ASN A 28 -6.55 26.76 -0.04
C ASN A 28 -7.66 26.27 0.91
N GLU A 29 -7.50 25.10 1.54
CA GLU A 29 -8.59 24.40 2.22
C GLU A 29 -8.33 24.15 3.71
N LYS A 30 -9.37 23.70 4.42
CA LYS A 30 -9.27 23.33 5.84
C LYS A 30 -8.37 22.09 6.03
N PRO A 31 -7.63 21.99 7.14
CA PRO A 31 -6.77 20.84 7.43
C PRO A 31 -7.49 19.48 7.40
N MET A 32 -8.78 19.45 7.76
CA MET A 32 -9.60 18.24 7.70
C MET A 32 -9.75 17.69 6.27
N VAL A 33 -9.81 18.57 5.27
CA VAL A 33 -9.90 18.15 3.85
C VAL A 33 -8.58 17.56 3.39
N VAL A 34 -7.46 18.18 3.77
CA VAL A 34 -6.11 17.67 3.48
C VAL A 34 -5.90 16.28 4.08
N LYS A 35 -6.32 16.10 5.35
CA LYS A 35 -6.29 14.80 6.04
C LYS A 35 -7.11 13.74 5.30
N GLN A 36 -8.32 14.09 4.86
CA GLN A 36 -9.16 13.15 4.12
C GLN A 36 -8.53 12.73 2.78
N LEU A 37 -7.91 13.66 2.05
CA LEU A 37 -7.19 13.36 0.81
C LEU A 37 -5.94 12.49 1.06
N ALA A 38 -5.23 12.72 2.17
CA ALA A 38 -4.09 11.89 2.56
C ALA A 38 -4.51 10.45 2.91
N ASP A 39 -5.62 10.27 3.62
CA ASP A 39 -6.17 8.95 3.94
C ASP A 39 -6.55 8.19 2.64
N LEU A 40 -7.13 8.89 1.66
CA LEU A 40 -7.43 8.30 0.34
C LEU A 40 -6.17 7.87 -0.40
N LEU A 41 -5.13 8.71 -0.42
CA LEU A 41 -3.84 8.37 -1.02
C LEU A 41 -3.23 7.12 -0.36
N HIS A 42 -3.29 7.06 0.97
CA HIS A 42 -2.80 5.91 1.71
C HIS A 42 -3.57 4.63 1.38
N GLY A 43 -4.90 4.71 1.24
CA GLY A 43 -5.73 3.59 0.82
C GLY A 43 -5.35 3.06 -0.57
N LEU A 44 -5.03 3.93 -1.53
CA LEU A 44 -4.57 3.50 -2.86
C LEU A 44 -3.23 2.76 -2.80
N GLU A 45 -2.28 3.23 -1.99
CA GLU A 45 -1.00 2.55 -1.80
C GLU A 45 -1.19 1.17 -1.14
N GLN A 46 -2.11 1.05 -0.18
CA GLN A 46 -2.44 -0.22 0.45
C GLN A 46 -3.06 -1.20 -0.55
N CYS A 47 -3.91 -0.77 -1.47
CA CYS A 47 -4.48 -1.63 -2.51
C CYS A 47 -3.41 -2.32 -3.35
N LYS A 48 -2.30 -1.63 -3.66
CA LYS A 48 -1.16 -2.23 -4.39
C LYS A 48 -0.43 -3.27 -3.53
N LYS A 49 -0.18 -2.95 -2.26
CA LYS A 49 0.55 -3.84 -1.34
C LYS A 49 -0.24 -5.07 -0.93
N PHE A 50 -1.56 -4.95 -0.80
CA PHE A 50 -2.41 -6.09 -0.44
C PHE A 50 -2.31 -7.21 -1.47
N ASP A 51 -2.24 -6.85 -2.73
CA ASP A 51 -2.08 -7.80 -3.83
C ASP A 51 -0.73 -8.55 -3.75
N GLU A 52 0.36 -7.82 -3.49
CA GLU A 52 1.69 -8.42 -3.25
C GLU A 52 1.68 -9.39 -2.05
N ILE A 53 0.97 -9.02 -0.98
CA ILE A 53 0.82 -9.87 0.22
C ILE A 53 0.03 -11.14 -0.10
N MET A 54 -1.06 -11.03 -0.86
CA MET A 54 -1.85 -12.18 -1.26
C MET A 54 -1.05 -13.11 -2.18
N ASP A 55 -0.24 -12.56 -3.09
CA ASP A 55 0.68 -13.34 -3.93
C ASP A 55 1.72 -14.11 -3.11
N MET A 56 2.26 -13.50 -2.05
CA MET A 56 3.17 -14.18 -1.12
C MET A 56 2.46 -15.29 -0.33
N LEU A 57 1.18 -15.11 -0.01
CA LEU A 57 0.38 -16.07 0.76
C LEU A 57 -0.02 -17.27 -0.11
N ASP A 58 -0.41 -17.04 -1.36
CA ASP A 58 -0.80 -18.07 -2.33
C ASP A 58 0.39 -18.93 -2.77
N ASN A 59 1.59 -18.34 -2.93
CA ASN A 59 2.81 -19.05 -3.33
C ASN A 59 3.57 -19.65 -2.13
N ARG A 60 2.93 -19.74 -0.96
CA ARG A 60 3.57 -20.26 0.25
C ARG A 60 3.71 -21.79 0.17
N GLU A 61 4.92 -22.24 -0.11
CA GLU A 61 5.27 -23.67 -0.02
C GLU A 61 5.28 -24.15 1.45
N PRO A 62 4.90 -25.42 1.74
CA PRO A 62 5.04 -26.00 3.07
C PRO A 62 6.53 -26.05 3.46
N GLY A 63 6.92 -25.27 4.47
CA GLY A 63 8.33 -25.10 4.88
C GLY A 63 9.00 -23.80 4.40
N SER A 64 8.30 -22.97 3.63
CA SER A 64 8.74 -21.62 3.28
C SER A 64 8.74 -20.72 4.53
N ASN A 65 9.94 -20.47 5.05
CA ASN A 65 10.20 -19.52 6.13
C ASN A 65 10.51 -18.14 5.52
N GLY A 66 9.48 -17.46 5.00
CA GLY A 66 9.53 -16.01 4.84
C GLY A 66 9.56 -15.40 6.24
N MET A 67 10.76 -15.17 6.76
CA MET A 67 11.03 -14.67 8.11
C MET A 67 10.42 -13.27 8.29
N PHE A 68 9.17 -13.19 8.73
CA PHE A 68 8.81 -12.12 9.66
C PHE A 68 9.45 -12.55 10.98
N GLY A 69 10.65 -12.03 11.24
CA GLY A 69 11.42 -12.37 12.43
C GLY A 69 10.50 -12.44 13.65
N SER A 70 10.40 -13.63 14.23
CA SER A 70 9.79 -13.76 15.54
C SER A 70 10.59 -12.86 16.47
N PHE A 71 9.96 -11.85 17.06
CA PHE A 71 10.58 -10.99 18.08
C PHE A 71 11.10 -11.79 19.29
N PHE A 72 10.84 -13.10 19.34
CA PHE A 72 11.13 -13.98 20.47
C PHE A 72 11.84 -15.28 20.08
N ASN A 73 12.43 -15.38 18.89
CA ASN A 73 13.19 -16.59 18.54
C ASN A 73 14.67 -16.27 18.29
N ASP A 74 15.33 -15.88 19.37
CA ASP A 74 16.80 -15.82 19.49
C ASP A 74 17.32 -16.83 20.54
N ASP A 75 16.51 -17.76 21.02
CA ASP A 75 16.92 -18.78 21.99
C ASP A 75 16.60 -20.19 21.46
N ASP A 76 17.65 -20.85 20.97
CA ASP A 76 18.08 -22.22 21.33
C ASP A 76 18.66 -23.01 20.11
N GLU A 77 20.00 -23.12 20.13
CA GLU A 77 20.97 -23.88 19.29
C GLU A 77 21.34 -23.37 17.88
#